data_AF-K2DN36-F1
#
_entry.id   AF-K2DN36-F1
#
_cell.length_a   1.000
_cell.length_b   1.000
_cell.length_c   1.000
_cell.angle_alpha   90.00
_cell.angle_beta   90.00
_cell.angle_gamma   90.00
#
_symmetry.space_group_name_H-M   'P 1'
#
loop_
_entity.id
_entity.type
_entity.pdbx_description
1 polymer ?
#
loop_
_entity_poly.entity_id
_entity_poly.type
_entity_poly.pdbx_seq_one_letter_code
_entity_poly.pdbx_strand_id
1 'polypeptide(L)'
;LGVLLFIGPLLWFSGWFYLFFADWGAWGLDKYLSLEWVAFFHTAGAFMMLLFLIAHVYLTTAGHTPTSHIKAMITGWEEVD
;
A
#
# COMPACT_ATOMS: atom_id res chain seq x y z
N LEU A 1 -2.43 -9.54 -6.11
CA LEU A 1 -3.72 -9.47 -5.37
C LEU A 1 -3.62 -8.82 -4.00
N GLY A 2 -2.64 -9.20 -3.15
CA GLY A 2 -2.55 -8.72 -1.76
C GLY A 2 -2.54 -7.19 -1.57
N VAL A 3 -1.78 -6.48 -2.39
CA VAL A 3 -1.72 -5.01 -2.35
C VAL A 3 -3.07 -4.38 -2.63
N LEU A 4 -3.73 -4.78 -3.72
CA LEU A 4 -4.98 -4.17 -4.17
C LEU A 4 -6.15 -4.49 -3.23
N LEU A 5 -6.25 -5.72 -2.72
CA LEU A 5 -7.39 -6.17 -1.93
C LEU A 5 -7.28 -5.84 -0.44
N PHE A 6 -6.06 -5.71 0.09
CA PHE A 6 -5.85 -5.55 1.53
C PHE A 6 -5.07 -4.28 1.87
N ILE A 7 -3.84 -4.15 1.38
CA ILE A 7 -2.93 -3.06 1.80
C ILE A 7 -3.47 -1.70 1.35
N GLY A 8 -3.91 -1.59 0.10
CA GLY A 8 -4.45 -0.36 -0.48
C GLY A 8 -5.68 0.14 0.27
N PRO A 9 -6.77 -0.65 0.38
CA PRO A 9 -7.94 -0.27 1.15
C PRO A 9 -7.60 0.10 2.59
N LEU A 10 -6.78 -0.71 3.27
CA LEU A 10 -6.38 -0.42 4.66
C LEU A 10 -5.70 0.96 4.78
N LEU A 11 -4.75 1.27 3.90
CA LEU A 11 -4.03 2.55 3.90
C LEU A 11 -4.94 3.72 3.58
N TRP A 12 -5.76 3.62 2.52
CA TRP A 12 -6.65 4.70 2.11
C TRP A 12 -7.70 4.99 3.18
N PHE A 13 -8.37 3.97 3.74
CA PHE A 13 -9.39 4.18 4.77
C PHE A 13 -8.79 4.75 6.05
N SER A 14 -7.75 4.12 6.60
CA SER A 14 -7.12 4.60 7.84
C SER A 14 -6.45 5.97 7.68
N GLY A 15 -5.89 6.27 6.50
CA GLY A 15 -5.31 7.57 6.19
C GLY A 15 -6.36 8.67 6.07
N TRP A 16 -7.50 8.36 5.44
CA TRP A 16 -8.65 9.27 5.39
C TRP A 16 -9.13 9.60 6.81
N PHE A 17 -9.32 8.57 7.65
CA PHE A 17 -9.73 8.76 9.04
C PHE A 17 -8.74 9.65 9.81
N TYR A 18 -7.43 9.49 9.58
CA TYR A 18 -6.41 10.35 10.15
C TYR A 18 -6.54 11.82 9.75
N LEU A 19 -6.73 12.10 8.45
CA LEU A 19 -6.82 13.46 7.92
C LEU A 19 -8.01 14.22 8.52
N PHE A 20 -9.12 13.52 8.77
CA PHE A 20 -10.36 14.11 9.28
C PHE A 20 -10.57 13.91 10.78
N PHE A 21 -9.53 13.57 11.54
CA PHE A 21 -9.66 13.33 12.99
C PHE A 21 -10.30 14.50 13.74
N ALA A 22 -10.02 15.74 13.34
CA ALA A 22 -10.60 16.94 13.95
C ALA A 22 -12.14 17.00 13.84
N ASP A 23 -12.71 16.42 12.79
CA ASP A 23 -14.16 16.44 12.51
C ASP A 23 -14.91 15.26 13.16
N TRP A 24 -14.21 14.28 13.74
CA TRP A 24 -14.84 13.06 14.25
C TRP A 24 -15.86 13.32 15.34
N GLY A 25 -15.60 14.30 16.23
CA GLY A 25 -16.54 14.66 17.29
C GLY A 25 -17.86 15.20 16.73
N ALA A 26 -17.80 15.98 15.63
CA ALA A 26 -19.00 16.47 14.95
C ALA A 26 -19.79 15.33 14.26
N TRP A 27 -19.10 14.30 13.79
CA TRP A 27 -19.70 13.12 13.18
C TRP A 27 -20.11 12.03 14.19
N GLY A 28 -19.76 12.20 15.47
CA GLY A 28 -20.03 11.22 16.54
C GLY A 28 -19.21 9.94 16.42
N LEU A 29 -18.11 9.94 15.65
CA LEU A 29 -17.24 8.78 15.44
C LEU A 29 -16.29 8.53 16.59
N ASP A 30 -15.97 9.56 17.37
CA ASP A 30 -15.12 9.54 18.57
C ASP A 30 -15.56 8.51 19.62
N LYS A 31 -16.84 8.14 19.62
CA LYS A 31 -17.42 7.12 20.52
C LYS A 31 -17.13 5.68 20.11
N TYR A 32 -16.87 5.46 18.82
CA TYR A 32 -16.74 4.12 18.23
C TYR A 32 -15.33 3.83 17.73
N LEU A 33 -14.58 4.87 17.38
CA LEU A 33 -13.24 4.76 16.83
C LEU A 33 -12.22 5.38 17.79
N SER A 34 -11.12 4.66 17.99
CA SER A 34 -9.95 5.20 18.69
C SER A 34 -8.90 5.62 17.67
N LEU A 35 -8.37 6.83 17.83
CA LEU A 35 -7.26 7.32 17.02
C LEU A 35 -6.04 6.41 17.14
N GLU A 36 -5.77 5.84 18.32
CA GLU A 36 -4.65 4.92 18.54
C GLU A 36 -4.77 3.66 17.65
N TRP A 37 -5.97 3.10 17.53
CA TRP A 37 -6.18 1.94 16.67
C TRP A 37 -6.07 2.29 15.19
N VAL A 38 -6.63 3.42 14.76
CA VAL A 38 -6.47 3.89 13.37
C VAL A 38 -4.99 4.12 13.05
N ALA A 39 -4.26 4.74 13.98
CA ALA A 39 -2.82 4.98 13.90
C ALA A 39 -2.02 3.69 13.72
N PHE A 40 -2.30 2.72 14.59
CA PHE A 40 -1.65 1.42 14.57
C PHE A 40 -1.86 0.72 13.23
N PHE A 41 -3.10 0.62 12.76
CA PHE A 41 -3.42 -0.08 11.52
C PHE A 41 -2.89 0.65 10.27
N HIS A 42 -2.90 1.99 10.26
CA HIS A 42 -2.27 2.76 9.18
C HIS A 42 -0.77 2.48 9.11
N THR A 43 -0.11 2.50 10.27
CA THR A 43 1.34 2.25 10.37
C THR A 43 1.67 0.81 9.97
N ALA A 44 0.90 -0.17 10.42
CA ALA A 44 1.04 -1.57 9.99
C ALA A 44 0.88 -1.70 8.47
N GLY A 45 -0.15 -1.08 7.88
CA GLY A 45 -0.36 -1.02 6.43
C GLY A 45 0.81 -0.38 5.68
N ALA A 46 1.42 0.68 6.25
CA ALA A 46 2.57 1.35 5.66
C ALA A 46 3.81 0.43 5.63
N PHE A 47 4.08 -0.30 6.72
CA PHE A 47 5.15 -1.29 6.75
C PHE A 47 4.89 -2.46 5.78
N MET A 48 3.65 -2.93 5.66
CA MET A 48 3.29 -3.94 4.66
C MET A 48 3.53 -3.45 3.23
N MET A 49 3.20 -2.19 2.93
CA MET A 49 3.49 -1.58 1.62
C MET A 49 4.99 -1.44 1.38
N LEU A 50 5.78 -1.06 2.39
CA LEU A 50 7.23 -0.98 2.29
C LEU A 50 7.86 -2.35 2.00
N LEU A 51 7.43 -3.40 2.74
CA LEU A 51 7.88 -4.77 2.49
C LEU A 51 7.50 -5.23 1.08
N PHE A 52 6.27 -4.95 0.65
CA PHE A 52 5.83 -5.23 -0.71
C PHE A 52 6.71 -4.52 -1.73
N LEU A 53 7.00 -3.23 -1.56
CA LEU A 53 7.83 -2.47 -2.50
C LEU A 53 9.22 -3.07 -2.63
N ILE A 54 9.88 -3.39 -1.51
CA ILE A 54 11.21 -4.01 -1.50
C ILE A 54 11.17 -5.35 -2.26
N ALA A 55 10.23 -6.23 -1.90
CA ALA A 55 10.10 -7.54 -2.54
C ALA A 55 9.74 -7.41 -4.03
N HIS A 56 8.83 -6.50 -4.37
CA HIS A 56 8.40 -6.26 -5.73
C HIS A 56 9.58 -5.82 -6.58
N VAL A 57 10.31 -4.76 -6.17
CA VAL A 57 11.50 -4.27 -6.89
C VAL A 57 12.55 -5.37 -7.06
N TYR A 58 12.84 -6.14 -6.02
CA TYR A 58 13.74 -7.29 -6.12
C TYR A 58 13.27 -8.28 -7.20
N LEU A 59 12.00 -8.68 -7.18
CA LEU A 59 11.45 -9.61 -8.18
C LEU A 59 11.48 -9.03 -9.61
N THR A 60 11.35 -7.72 -9.78
CA THR A 60 11.52 -7.09 -11.10
C THR A 60 12.94 -7.26 -11.67
N THR A 61 13.93 -7.52 -10.81
CA THR A 61 15.32 -7.77 -11.22
C THR A 61 15.68 -9.24 -11.41
N ALA A 62 14.75 -10.16 -11.16
CA ALA A 62 15.01 -11.60 -11.19
C ALA A 62 14.78 -12.27 -12.56
N GLY A 63 14.79 -11.50 -13.66
CA GLY A 63 14.65 -12.01 -15.02
C GLY A 63 15.99 -12.35 -15.70
N HIS A 64 15.97 -12.62 -17.00
CA HIS A 64 17.16 -12.97 -17.80
C HIS A 64 18.29 -11.94 -17.70
N THR A 65 17.90 -10.67 -17.61
CA THR A 65 18.77 -9.57 -17.18
C THR A 65 18.07 -8.79 -16.08
N PRO A 66 18.80 -8.07 -15.20
CA PRO A 66 18.20 -7.30 -14.12
C PRO A 66 17.16 -6.25 -14.55
N THR A 67 17.14 -5.88 -15.83
CA THR A 67 16.22 -4.87 -16.38
C THR A 67 15.17 -5.43 -17.32
N SER A 68 15.18 -6.74 -17.59
CA SER A 68 14.27 -7.38 -18.55
C SER A 68 12.78 -7.15 -18.22
N HIS A 69 12.33 -7.50 -17.01
CA HIS A 69 10.95 -7.25 -16.59
C HIS A 69 10.63 -5.76 -16.48
N ILE A 70 11.59 -4.93 -16.07
CA ILE A 70 11.41 -3.47 -15.98
C ILE A 70 11.16 -2.88 -17.38
N LYS A 71 11.94 -3.30 -18.38
CA LYS A 71 11.77 -2.92 -19.77
C LYS A 71 10.37 -3.30 -20.25
N ALA A 72 9.94 -4.53 -20.00
CA ALA A 72 8.60 -5.01 -20.38
C ALA A 72 7.47 -4.18 -19.75
N MET A 73 7.61 -3.75 -18.48
CA MET A 73 6.62 -2.88 -17.83
C MET A 73 6.54 -1.48 -18.45
N ILE A 74 7.65 -0.94 -18.96
CA ILE A 74 7.71 0.40 -19.58
C ILE A 74 7.25 0.35 -21.05
N THR A 75 7.72 -0.65 -21.80
CA THR A 75 7.44 -0.77 -23.24
C THR A 75 6.11 -1.45 -23.52
N GLY A 76 5.60 -2.25 -22.57
CA GLY A 76 4.45 -3.13 -22.76
C GLY A 76 4.76 -4.39 -23.59
N TRP A 77 6.03 -4.60 -23.97
CA TRP A 77 6.46 -5.74 -24.79
C TRP A 77 7.47 -6.58 -24.02
N GLU A 78 7.16 -7.86 -23.86
CA GLU A 78 8.09 -8.84 -23.33
C GLU A 78 8.95 -9.38 -24.48
N GLU A 79 10.26 -9.39 -24.29
CA GLU A 79 11.15 -10.10 -25.21
C GLU A 79 11.10 -11.57 -24.84
N VAL A 80 10.58 -12.36 -25.78
CA VAL A 80 10.45 -13.81 -25.67
C VAL A 80 11.53 -14.38 -26.58
N ASP A 81 12.43 -15.18 -26.02
CA ASP A 81 13.42 -15.93 -26.79
C ASP A 81 12.74 -16.94 -27.73
#